data_AF-A0A9E0XM66-F1
#
_entry.id   AF-A0A9E0XM66-F1
#
_cell.length_a   1.000
_cell.length_b   1.000
_cell.length_c   1.000
_cell.angle_alpha   90.00
_cell.angle_beta   90.00
_cell.angle_gamma   90.00
#
_symmetry.space_group_name_H-M   'P 1'
#
loop_
_entity.id
_entity.type
_entity.pdbx_description
1 polymer ?
#
loop_
_entity_poly.entity_id
_entity_poly.type
_entity_poly.pdbx_seq_one_letter_code
_entity_poly.pdbx_strand_id
1 'polypeptide(L)'
;MQLLIDKMRSDFKLVAKKRRELGDWSEEDEADIGGAVKAAIDRKDRDLILCWSRWLADLAAWCVAYQMIAAGAEQRIRNQVALEKAAAKEEA
;
A
#
# COMPACT_ATOMS: atom_id res chain seq x y z
N MET A 1 -9.35 17.79 10.59
CA MET A 1 -9.56 16.50 11.27
C MET A 1 -10.24 15.49 10.36
N GLN A 2 -11.41 15.77 9.77
CA GLN A 2 -12.10 14.81 8.91
C GLN A 2 -11.26 14.29 7.74
N LEU A 3 -10.60 15.19 6.99
CA LEU A 3 -9.68 14.81 5.91
C LEU A 3 -8.57 13.84 6.35
N LEU A 4 -8.05 14.01 7.58
CA LEU A 4 -7.04 13.12 8.15
C LEU A 4 -7.62 11.73 8.43
N ILE A 5 -8.84 11.66 8.99
CA ILE A 5 -9.54 10.40 9.26
C ILE A 5 -9.84 9.68 7.95
N ASP A 6 -10.26 10.39 6.91
CA ASP A 6 -10.57 9.79 5.61
C ASP A 6 -9.31 9.21 4.96
N LYS A 7 -8.19 9.95 5.00
CA LYS A 7 -6.88 9.46 4.54
C LYS A 7 -6.42 8.25 5.35
N MET A 8 -6.49 8.30 6.67
CA MET A 8 -6.14 7.20 7.57
C MET A 8 -6.94 5.92 7.25
N ARG A 9 -8.24 6.03 6.99
CA ARG A 9 -9.09 4.90 6.57
C ARG A 9 -8.69 4.34 5.22
N SER A 10 -8.32 5.21 4.27
CA SER A 10 -7.80 4.78 2.96
C SER A 10 -6.48 4.03 3.10
N ASP A 11 -5.57 4.53 3.94
CA ASP A 11 -4.27 3.91 4.19
C ASP A 11 -4.44 2.56 4.88
N PHE A 12 -5.33 2.46 5.87
CA PHE A 12 -5.66 1.18 6.51
C PHE A 12 -6.09 0.13 5.48
N LYS A 13 -6.99 0.45 4.56
CA LYS A 13 -7.44 -0.49 3.52
C LYS A 13 -6.29 -0.97 2.63
N LEU A 14 -5.40 -0.06 2.22
CA LEU A 14 -4.24 -0.41 1.40
C LEU A 14 -3.27 -1.31 2.16
N VAL A 15 -2.95 -0.95 3.41
CA VAL A 15 -2.01 -1.68 4.26
C VAL A 15 -2.56 -3.05 4.63
N ALA A 16 -3.81 -3.13 5.08
CA ALA A 16 -4.47 -4.39 5.44
C ALA A 16 -4.46 -5.37 4.28
N LYS A 17 -4.92 -4.92 3.09
CA LYS A 17 -4.86 -5.73 1.86
C LYS A 17 -3.44 -6.24 1.60
N LYS A 18 -2.45 -5.35 1.62
CA LYS A 18 -1.08 -5.73 1.27
C LYS A 18 -0.45 -6.69 2.30
N ARG A 19 -0.68 -6.46 3.59
CA ARG A 19 -0.18 -7.33 4.67
C ARG A 19 -0.84 -8.70 4.63
N ARG A 20 -2.14 -8.78 4.34
CA ARG A 20 -2.86 -10.04 4.12
C ARG A 20 -2.31 -10.81 2.91
N GLU A 21 -2.08 -10.13 1.79
CA GLU A 21 -1.48 -10.74 0.58
C GLU A 21 -0.07 -11.32 0.84
N LEU A 22 0.69 -10.69 1.74
CA LEU A 22 2.03 -11.15 2.12
C LEU A 22 2.01 -12.22 3.23
N GLY A 23 0.85 -12.50 3.82
CA GLY A 23 0.73 -13.40 4.98
C GLY A 23 1.24 -12.79 6.30
N ASP A 24 1.55 -11.50 6.32
CA ASP A 24 2.03 -10.79 7.52
C ASP A 24 0.92 -10.58 8.55
N TRP A 25 -0.32 -10.39 8.08
CA TRP A 25 -1.51 -10.22 8.91
C TRP A 25 -2.46 -11.40 8.70
N SER A 26 -3.02 -11.90 9.79
CA SER A 26 -4.21 -12.74 9.80
C SER A 26 -5.48 -11.91 9.64
N GLU A 27 -6.64 -12.57 9.54
CA GLU A 27 -7.95 -11.90 9.57
C GLU A 27 -8.21 -11.25 10.93
N GLU A 28 -7.71 -11.88 11.99
CA GLU A 28 -7.82 -11.39 13.36
C GLU A 28 -6.99 -10.12 13.55
N ASP A 29 -5.75 -10.08 13.03
CA ASP A 29 -4.90 -8.88 13.08
C ASP A 29 -5.56 -7.68 12.37
N GLU A 30 -6.15 -7.91 11.20
CA GLU A 30 -6.88 -6.86 10.47
C GLU A 30 -8.08 -6.36 11.29
N ALA A 31 -8.86 -7.27 11.88
CA ALA A 31 -10.03 -6.93 12.67
C ALA A 31 -9.66 -6.15 13.95
N ASP A 32 -8.62 -6.57 14.66
CA ASP A 32 -8.16 -5.95 15.90
C ASP A 32 -7.63 -4.53 15.67
N ILE A 33 -6.76 -4.37 14.66
CA ILE A 33 -6.19 -3.07 14.32
C ILE A 33 -7.29 -2.14 13.80
N GLY A 34 -8.19 -2.64 12.93
CA GLY A 34 -9.34 -1.88 12.44
C GLY A 34 -10.28 -1.45 13.57
N GLY A 35 -10.50 -2.33 14.54
CA GLY A 35 -11.26 -2.07 15.76
C GLY A 35 -10.63 -0.98 16.62
N ALA A 36 -9.30 -1.02 16.83
CA ALA A 36 -8.58 -0.01 17.58
C ALA A 36 -8.63 1.37 16.90
N VAL A 37 -8.47 1.43 15.56
CA VAL A 37 -8.61 2.66 14.78
C VAL A 37 -10.03 3.21 14.88
N LYS A 38 -11.05 2.36 14.74
CA LYS A 38 -12.45 2.75 14.90
C LYS A 38 -12.71 3.32 16.30
N ALA A 39 -12.22 2.66 17.34
CA ALA A 39 -12.41 3.10 18.71
C ALA A 39 -11.75 4.46 19.02
N ALA A 40 -10.59 4.76 18.40
CA ALA A 40 -9.96 6.07 18.50
C ALA A 40 -10.82 7.18 17.85
N ILE A 41 -11.40 6.89 16.68
CA ILE A 41 -12.30 7.82 15.97
C ILE A 41 -13.58 8.06 16.80
N ASP A 42 -14.21 6.99 17.28
CA ASP A 42 -15.49 7.07 18.01
C ASP A 42 -15.33 7.87 19.32
N ARG A 43 -14.19 7.72 20.00
CA ARG A 43 -13.81 8.52 21.19
C ARG A 43 -13.40 9.96 20.87
N LYS A 44 -13.22 10.30 19.59
CA LYS A 44 -12.64 11.58 19.13
C LYS A 44 -11.27 11.87 19.77
N ASP A 45 -10.52 10.81 20.05
CA ASP A 45 -9.20 10.89 20.67
C ASP A 45 -8.20 11.40 19.63
N ARG A 46 -7.89 12.70 19.71
CA ARG A 46 -7.06 13.37 18.71
C ARG A 46 -5.65 12.82 18.66
N ASP A 47 -5.08 12.46 19.80
CA ASP A 47 -3.70 12.01 19.89
C ASP A 47 -3.57 10.60 19.34
N LEU A 48 -4.53 9.71 19.64
CA LEU A 48 -4.57 8.39 19.03
C LEU A 48 -4.85 8.46 17.52
N ILE A 49 -5.75 9.34 17.07
CA ILE A 49 -5.99 9.55 15.63
C ILE A 49 -4.71 10.01 14.93
N LEU A 50 -3.96 10.95 15.52
CA LEU A 50 -2.69 11.40 14.97
C LEU A 50 -1.65 10.27 14.93
N CYS A 51 -1.53 9.50 16.01
CA CYS A 51 -0.64 8.35 16.09
C CYS A 51 -0.94 7.31 15.01
N TRP A 52 -2.19 6.87 14.92
CA TRP A 52 -2.63 5.91 13.90
C TRP A 52 -2.45 6.45 12.48
N SER A 53 -2.78 7.72 12.25
CA SER A 53 -2.64 8.33 10.92
C SER A 53 -1.19 8.33 10.44
N ARG A 54 -0.24 8.63 11.33
CA ARG A 54 1.19 8.63 10.98
C ARG A 54 1.68 7.21 10.70
N TRP A 55 1.37 6.27 11.59
CA TRP A 55 1.80 4.87 11.42
C TRP A 55 1.25 4.24 10.13
N LEU A 56 -0.02 4.47 9.82
CA LEU A 56 -0.63 3.98 8.58
C LEU A 56 -0.08 4.68 7.34
N ALA A 57 0.21 5.97 7.41
CA ALA A 57 0.84 6.70 6.30
C ALA A 57 2.23 6.14 5.99
N ASP A 58 3.04 5.86 7.01
CA ASP A 58 4.39 5.27 6.83
C ASP A 58 4.30 3.89 6.16
N LEU A 59 3.37 3.03 6.59
CA LEU A 59 3.15 1.71 5.98
C LEU A 59 2.60 1.80 4.55
N ALA A 60 1.67 2.72 4.30
CA ALA A 60 1.09 2.95 2.99
C ALA A 60 2.15 3.44 1.99
N ALA A 61 3.07 4.30 2.42
CA ALA A 61 4.18 4.78 1.59
C ALA A 61 5.05 3.62 1.09
N TRP A 62 5.36 2.64 1.95
CA TRP A 62 6.09 1.44 1.54
C TRP A 62 5.31 0.57 0.54
N CYS A 63 3.99 0.45 0.72
CA CYS A 63 3.14 -0.29 -0.22
C CYS A 63 3.17 0.34 -1.62
N VAL A 64 3.05 1.67 -1.69
CA VAL A 64 3.10 2.42 -2.96
C VAL A 64 4.49 2.35 -3.59
N ALA A 65 5.55 2.53 -2.79
CA ALA A 65 6.93 2.44 -3.27
C ALA A 65 7.21 1.09 -3.94
N TYR A 66 6.77 -0.01 -3.32
CA TYR A 66 6.93 -1.35 -3.90
C TYR A 66 6.21 -1.49 -5.26
N GLN A 67 4.97 -1.01 -5.35
CA GLN A 67 4.21 -1.03 -6.61
C GLN A 67 4.91 -0.24 -7.72
N MET A 68 5.46 0.93 -7.40
CA MET A 68 6.20 1.75 -8.37
C MET A 68 7.48 1.05 -8.84
N ILE A 69 8.20 0.38 -7.93
CA ILE A 69 9.41 -0.38 -8.27
C ILE A 69 9.07 -1.55 -9.20
N ALA A 70 8.03 -2.32 -8.87
CA ALA A 70 7.58 -3.45 -9.68
C ALA A 70 7.14 -3.01 -11.08
N ALA A 71 6.30 -1.97 -11.18
CA ALA A 71 5.85 -1.41 -12.45
C ALA A 71 7.03 -0.90 -13.30
N GLY A 72 8.00 -0.23 -12.67
CA GLY A 72 9.21 0.21 -13.36
C GLY A 72 10.08 -0.94 -13.87
N ALA A 73 10.17 -2.05 -13.12
CA ALA A 73 10.88 -3.25 -13.56
C ALA A 73 10.18 -3.93 -14.74
N GLU A 74 8.86 -4.11 -14.69
CA GLU A 74 8.07 -4.66 -15.79
C GLU A 74 8.24 -3.86 -17.08
N GLN A 75 8.19 -2.52 -16.99
CA GLN A 75 8.36 -1.68 -18.16
C GLN A 75 9.74 -1.85 -18.80
N ARG A 76 10.80 -1.96 -17.99
CA ARG A 76 12.16 -2.23 -18.51
C ARG A 76 12.24 -3.56 -19.23
N ILE A 77 11.62 -4.61 -18.67
CA ILE A 77 11.57 -5.94 -19.31
C ILE A 77 10.83 -5.87 -20.64
N ARG A 78 9.66 -5.21 -20.69
CA ARG A 78 8.89 -5.06 -21.93
C ARG A 78 9.67 -4.32 -23.01
N ASN A 79 10.37 -3.25 -22.64
CA ASN A 79 11.21 -2.50 -23.57
C ASN A 79 12.36 -3.36 -24.09
N GLN A 80 13.02 -4.14 -23.23
CA GLN A 80 14.11 -5.03 -23.63
C GLN A 80 13.62 -6.09 -24.63
N VAL A 81 12.49 -6.73 -24.34
CA VAL A 81 11.88 -7.73 -25.26
C VAL A 81 11.49 -7.10 -26.60
N ALA A 82 11.01 -5.85 -26.60
CA ALA A 82 10.67 -5.16 -27.84
C ALA A 82 11.92 -4.86 -28.69
N LEU A 83 13.03 -4.46 -28.06
CA LEU A 83 14.31 -4.23 -28.74
C LEU A 83 14.87 -5.52 -29.32
N GLU A 84 14.86 -6.62 -28.55
CA GLU A 84 15.32 -7.94 -29.02
C GLU A 84 14.52 -8.43 -30.23
N LYS A 85 13.18 -8.23 -30.22
CA LYS A 85 12.32 -8.56 -31.36
C LYS A 85 12.60 -7.70 -32.59
N ALA A 86 12.92 -6.41 -32.40
CA ALA A 86 13.28 -5.53 -33.51
C ALA A 86 14.60 -5.96 -34.15
N ALA A 87 15.63 -6.24 -33.34
CA ALA A 87 16.93 -6.72 -33.81
C ALA A 87 16.81 -8.04 -34.57
N ALA A 88 16.07 -9.02 -34.03
CA ALA A 88 15.86 -10.31 -34.69
C ALA A 88 15.12 -10.21 -36.04
N LYS A 89 14.40 -9.11 -36.27
CA LYS A 89 13.70 -8.84 -37.54
C LYS A 89 14.61 -8.13 -38.56
N GLU A 90 15.61 -7.39 -38.11
CA GLU A 90 16.61 -6.76 -38.99
C GLU A 90 17.66 -7.77 -39.48
N GLU A 91 17.90 -8.84 -38.71
CA GLU A 91 18.84 -9.91 -39.06
C GLU A 91 18.24 -11.04 -39.93
N ALA A 92 16.92 -11.05 -40.15
CA ALA A 92 16.17 -12.05 -40.92
C ALA A 92 15.72 -11.54 -42.29
#